data_AF-A0A2V9Z0D1-F1
#
_entry.id   AF-A0A2V9Z0D1-F1
#
_cell.length_a   1.000
_cell.length_b   1.000
_cell.length_c   1.000
_cell.angle_alpha   90.00
_cell.angle_beta   90.00
_cell.angle_gamma   90.00
#
_symmetry.space_group_name_H-M   'P 1'
#
loop_
_entity.id
_entity.type
_entity.pdbx_description
1 polymer ?
#
loop_
_entity_poly.entity_id
_entity_poly.type
_entity_poly.pdbx_seq_one_letter_code
_entity_poly.pdbx_strand_id
1 'polypeptide(L)'
;IAWKITGVASRRLGWVAAPNGLDPVLLTEGAKSNHLPHVSPPLGDVRTWLRAAHADVLFEATSLNAKDGQPAIDHIRAALESGAHAITANKGPVLHAYESLSRLAAQHERRFLFESSVMDGVPIFSLFRENLPAIRLHGFHGILNSTTNVVITGMEEGLTFDESLKRA
;
A
#
# COMPACT_ATOMS: atom_id res chain seq x y z
N ILE A 1 -21.58 -5.21 -2.71
CA ILE A 1 -20.32 -5.54 -3.43
C ILE A 1 -19.72 -6.74 -2.72
N ALA A 2 -19.48 -7.84 -3.43
CA ALA A 2 -18.82 -9.03 -2.87
C ALA A 2 -17.32 -8.99 -3.21
N TRP A 3 -16.46 -9.31 -2.25
CA TRP A 3 -15.01 -9.41 -2.43
C TRP A 3 -14.49 -10.67 -1.76
N LYS A 4 -13.30 -11.11 -2.18
CA LYS A 4 -12.55 -12.22 -1.57
C LYS A 4 -11.07 -11.93 -1.60
N ILE A 5 -10.36 -12.38 -0.58
CA ILE A 5 -8.89 -12.31 -0.55
C ILE A 5 -8.38 -13.57 -1.24
N THR A 6 -7.77 -13.43 -2.41
CA THR A 6 -7.28 -14.58 -3.19
C THR A 6 -5.79 -14.85 -3.02
N GLY A 7 -5.08 -13.96 -2.32
CA GLY A 7 -3.69 -14.17 -1.96
C GLY A 7 -3.23 -13.20 -0.88
N VAL A 8 -2.21 -13.63 -0.12
CA VAL A 8 -1.49 -12.80 0.85
C VAL A 8 0.00 -13.05 0.71
N ALA A 9 0.79 -11.99 0.65
CA ALA A 9 2.24 -12.05 0.67
C ALA A 9 2.77 -11.29 1.91
N SER A 10 3.47 -11.99 2.81
CA SER A 10 4.09 -11.35 3.98
C SER A 10 5.35 -12.08 4.43
N ARG A 11 6.18 -11.42 5.26
CA ARG A 11 7.38 -12.06 5.85
C ARG A 11 7.05 -13.32 6.67
N ARG A 12 5.86 -13.36 7.28
CA ARG A 12 5.43 -14.47 8.16
C ARG A 12 4.78 -15.61 7.37
N LEU A 13 3.96 -15.28 6.38
CA LEU A 13 3.17 -16.26 5.63
C LEU A 13 3.87 -16.73 4.35
N GLY A 14 4.90 -16.02 3.89
CA GLY A 14 5.42 -16.18 2.54
C GLY A 14 4.40 -15.71 1.51
N TRP A 15 4.41 -16.34 0.33
CA TRP A 15 3.53 -16.03 -0.79
C TRP A 15 2.42 -17.08 -0.87
N VAL A 16 1.24 -16.74 -0.35
CA VAL A 16 0.07 -17.63 -0.30
C VAL A 16 -0.93 -17.20 -1.36
N ALA A 17 -1.38 -18.14 -2.19
CA ALA A 17 -2.44 -17.93 -3.17
C ALA A 17 -3.53 -19.01 -3.02
N ALA A 18 -4.78 -18.57 -2.97
CA ALA A 18 -5.98 -19.39 -2.96
C ALA A 18 -7.07 -18.68 -3.80
N PRO A 19 -7.19 -18.98 -5.11
CA PRO A 19 -8.10 -18.25 -6.01
C PRO A 19 -9.59 -18.39 -5.65
N ASN A 20 -9.93 -19.42 -4.86
CA ASN A 20 -11.28 -19.62 -4.34
C ASN A 20 -11.59 -18.76 -3.10
N GLY A 21 -10.59 -18.09 -2.54
CA GLY A 21 -10.70 -17.21 -1.37
C GLY A 21 -9.99 -17.76 -0.13
N LEU A 22 -9.49 -16.83 0.68
CA LEU A 22 -8.95 -17.03 2.02
C LEU A 22 -9.93 -16.47 3.04
N ASP A 23 -10.03 -17.13 4.20
CA ASP A 23 -10.79 -16.63 5.34
C ASP A 23 -10.02 -15.46 6.02
N PRO A 24 -10.58 -14.24 6.04
CA PRO A 24 -9.94 -13.10 6.70
C PRO A 24 -9.68 -13.33 8.19
N VAL A 25 -10.52 -14.07 8.90
CA VAL A 25 -10.38 -14.32 10.34
C VAL A 25 -9.10 -15.11 10.62
N LEU A 26 -8.88 -16.19 9.86
CA LEU A 26 -7.67 -17.01 9.97
C LEU A 26 -6.39 -16.20 9.68
N LEU A 27 -6.46 -15.22 8.77
CA LEU A 27 -5.33 -14.33 8.48
C LEU A 27 -5.00 -13.41 9.66
N THR A 28 -6.02 -12.92 10.39
CA THR A 28 -5.84 -12.02 11.54
C THR A 28 -5.39 -12.73 12.81
N GLU A 29 -5.71 -14.00 13.00
CA GLU A 29 -5.33 -14.81 14.17
C GLU A 29 -3.87 -15.29 14.15
N GLY A 30 -3.08 -14.82 13.17
CA GLY A 30 -1.67 -15.16 13.05
C GLY A 30 -1.44 -16.60 12.59
N ALA A 31 -2.34 -17.17 11.80
CA ALA A 31 -2.14 -18.48 11.18
C ALA A 31 -0.76 -18.57 10.51
N LYS A 32 -0.19 -19.78 10.49
CA LYS A 32 0.99 -20.10 9.68
C LYS A 32 0.52 -20.59 8.31
N SER A 33 1.34 -20.42 7.28
CA SER A 33 1.07 -20.92 5.91
C SER A 33 0.52 -22.35 5.88
N ASN A 34 1.06 -23.24 6.72
CA ASN A 34 0.69 -24.66 6.76
C ASN A 34 -0.71 -24.96 7.33
N HIS A 35 -1.40 -23.96 7.88
CA HIS A 35 -2.76 -24.07 8.39
C HIS A 35 -3.80 -23.48 7.44
N LEU A 36 -3.35 -22.88 6.33
CA LEU A 36 -4.26 -22.33 5.32
C LEU A 36 -4.59 -23.45 4.31
N PRO A 37 -5.87 -23.77 4.11
CA PRO A 37 -6.29 -24.77 3.13
C PRO A 37 -6.06 -24.25 1.70
N HIS A 38 -5.81 -25.16 0.75
CA HIS A 38 -5.70 -24.87 -0.69
C HIS A 38 -4.63 -23.84 -1.09
N VAL A 39 -3.48 -23.87 -0.42
CA VAL A 39 -2.34 -23.00 -0.74
C VAL A 39 -1.47 -23.65 -1.81
N SER A 40 -1.21 -22.91 -2.90
CA SER A 40 -0.20 -23.29 -3.90
C SER A 40 1.20 -23.38 -3.25
N PRO A 41 2.11 -24.26 -3.71
CA PRO A 41 3.48 -24.32 -3.18
C PRO A 41 4.14 -22.94 -3.19
N PRO A 42 5.14 -22.68 -2.34
CA PRO A 42 5.71 -21.35 -2.15
C PRO A 42 6.12 -20.73 -3.48
N LEU A 43 5.39 -19.69 -3.88
CA LEU A 43 5.67 -18.94 -5.09
C LEU A 43 6.83 -17.99 -4.77
N GLY A 44 7.89 -18.04 -5.57
CA GLY A 44 9.15 -17.35 -5.23
C GLY A 44 9.14 -15.85 -5.51
N ASP A 45 8.18 -15.37 -6.31
CA ASP A 45 8.16 -14.00 -6.83
C ASP A 45 6.72 -13.47 -6.99
N VAL A 46 6.62 -12.13 -7.06
CA VAL A 46 5.35 -11.42 -7.13
C VAL A 46 4.53 -11.74 -8.38
N ARG A 47 5.16 -12.00 -9.53
CA ARG A 47 4.45 -12.26 -10.80
C ARG A 47 3.81 -13.63 -10.78
N THR A 48 4.55 -14.63 -10.32
CA THR A 48 4.05 -15.99 -10.15
C THR A 48 2.93 -16.03 -9.12
N TRP A 49 3.08 -15.28 -8.02
CA TRP A 49 2.03 -15.13 -7.01
C TRP A 49 0.76 -14.45 -7.53
N LEU A 50 0.87 -13.32 -8.22
CA LEU A 50 -0.28 -12.61 -8.81
C LEU A 50 -1.06 -13.50 -9.79
N ARG A 51 -0.36 -14.28 -10.62
CA ARG A 51 -0.99 -15.23 -11.54
C ARG A 51 -1.79 -16.30 -10.80
N ALA A 52 -1.21 -16.91 -9.77
CA ALA A 52 -1.89 -17.95 -8.99
C ALA A 52 -3.07 -17.39 -8.17
N ALA A 53 -2.96 -16.15 -7.69
CA ALA A 53 -4.01 -15.48 -6.94
C ALA A 53 -5.17 -15.00 -7.83
N HIS A 54 -4.98 -14.86 -9.14
CA HIS A 54 -6.00 -14.28 -10.05
C HIS A 54 -6.56 -12.95 -9.51
N ALA A 55 -5.69 -12.07 -9.02
CA ALA A 55 -6.11 -10.85 -8.34
C ALA A 55 -6.56 -9.76 -9.34
N ASP A 56 -7.75 -9.21 -9.12
CA ASP A 56 -8.22 -8.01 -9.84
C ASP A 56 -7.61 -6.71 -9.28
N VAL A 57 -7.21 -6.74 -8.00
CA VAL A 57 -6.66 -5.59 -7.26
C VAL A 57 -5.52 -6.06 -6.35
N LEU A 58 -4.37 -5.39 -6.43
CA LEU A 58 -3.26 -5.52 -5.49
C LEU A 58 -3.31 -4.39 -4.46
N PHE A 59 -3.24 -4.74 -3.18
CA PHE A 59 -2.90 -3.83 -2.09
C PHE A 59 -1.45 -4.01 -1.68
N GLU A 60 -0.63 -2.97 -1.86
CA GLU A 60 0.78 -2.96 -1.56
C GLU A 60 1.03 -2.11 -0.29
N ALA A 61 1.51 -2.77 0.77
CA ALA A 61 1.76 -2.15 2.07
C ALA A 61 3.06 -2.69 2.70
N THR A 62 4.04 -3.02 1.87
CA THR A 62 5.34 -3.48 2.36
C THR A 62 6.15 -2.33 2.97
N SER A 63 7.21 -2.67 3.70
CA SER A 63 8.05 -1.68 4.38
C SER A 63 8.63 -0.66 3.39
N LEU A 64 8.61 0.61 3.76
CA LEU A 64 9.18 1.69 2.97
C LEU A 64 10.69 1.51 2.81
N ASN A 65 11.17 1.53 1.57
CA ASN A 65 12.55 1.81 1.24
C ASN A 65 12.63 3.23 0.68
N ALA A 66 13.14 4.16 1.49
CA ALA A 66 13.21 5.56 1.10
C ALA A 66 14.27 5.85 0.02
N LYS A 67 15.24 4.96 -0.18
CA LYS A 67 16.35 5.17 -1.12
C LYS A 67 15.92 5.05 -2.58
N ASP A 68 15.15 4.02 -2.88
CA ASP A 68 14.82 3.65 -4.27
C ASP A 68 13.37 3.16 -4.44
N GLY A 69 12.57 3.06 -3.37
CA GLY A 69 11.19 2.58 -3.42
C GLY A 69 11.03 1.08 -3.66
N GLN A 70 12.12 0.29 -3.69
CA GLN A 70 12.05 -1.16 -3.92
C GLN A 70 11.84 -1.96 -2.62
N PRO A 71 11.13 -3.11 -2.67
CA PRO A 71 10.57 -3.79 -3.84
C PRO A 71 9.16 -3.34 -4.25
N ALA A 72 8.59 -2.34 -3.58
CA ALA A 72 7.19 -1.95 -3.76
C ALA A 72 6.87 -1.49 -5.19
N ILE A 73 7.81 -0.82 -5.86
CA ILE A 73 7.68 -0.44 -7.27
C ILE A 73 7.51 -1.69 -8.14
N ASP A 74 8.33 -2.72 -7.92
CA ASP A 74 8.26 -3.96 -8.70
C ASP A 74 6.95 -4.72 -8.45
N HIS A 75 6.44 -4.69 -7.22
CA HIS A 75 5.13 -5.27 -6.91
C HIS A 75 4.00 -4.57 -7.67
N ILE A 76 3.97 -3.24 -7.65
CA ILE A 76 2.95 -2.44 -8.35
C ILE A 76 3.06 -2.64 -9.85
N ARG A 77 4.28 -2.59 -10.41
CA ARG A 77 4.51 -2.84 -11.84
C ARG A 77 3.99 -4.21 -12.25
N ALA A 78 4.32 -5.25 -11.49
CA ALA A 78 3.87 -6.61 -11.77
C ALA A 78 2.33 -6.72 -11.77
N ALA A 79 1.65 -6.06 -10.83
CA ALA A 79 0.18 -6.05 -10.78
C ALA A 79 -0.45 -5.35 -11.99
N LEU A 80 0.06 -4.18 -12.36
CA LEU A 80 -0.45 -3.44 -13.52
C LEU A 80 -0.26 -4.23 -14.82
N GLU A 81 0.93 -4.83 -15.01
CA GLU A 81 1.24 -5.68 -16.17
C GLU A 81 0.42 -6.96 -16.20
N SER A 82 -0.01 -7.49 -15.04
CA SER A 82 -0.93 -8.64 -14.97
C SER A 82 -2.40 -8.26 -15.13
N GLY A 83 -2.72 -6.97 -15.36
CA GLY A 83 -4.08 -6.49 -15.54
C GLY A 83 -4.84 -6.23 -14.24
N ALA A 84 -4.16 -6.16 -13.10
CA ALA A 84 -4.77 -5.79 -11.82
C ALA A 84 -4.67 -4.27 -11.59
N HIS A 85 -5.62 -3.71 -10.84
CA HIS A 85 -5.42 -2.38 -10.24
C HIS A 85 -4.36 -2.46 -9.15
N ALA A 86 -3.62 -1.38 -8.92
CA ALA A 86 -2.62 -1.32 -7.87
C ALA A 86 -2.91 -0.17 -6.91
N ILE A 87 -3.01 -0.49 -5.63
CA ILE A 87 -3.29 0.44 -4.54
C ILE A 87 -2.15 0.33 -3.54
N THR A 88 -1.55 1.44 -3.11
CA THR A 88 -0.43 1.41 -2.16
C THR A 88 -0.60 2.40 -1.01
N ALA A 89 -0.19 1.98 0.19
CA ALA A 89 0.06 2.88 1.31
C ALA A 89 1.55 3.28 1.40
N ASN A 90 2.41 2.69 0.58
CA ASN A 90 3.84 2.92 0.57
C ASN A 90 4.17 4.21 -0.20
N LYS A 91 4.91 5.12 0.45
CA LYS A 91 5.33 6.40 -0.12
C LYS A 91 6.45 6.25 -1.17
N GLY A 92 7.23 5.17 -1.10
CA GLY A 92 8.39 4.92 -1.95
C GLY A 92 8.07 4.91 -3.45
N PRO A 93 7.09 4.11 -3.91
CA PRO A 93 6.67 4.09 -5.31
C PRO A 93 6.15 5.44 -5.82
N VAL A 94 5.44 6.19 -4.98
CA VAL A 94 4.94 7.53 -5.33
C VAL A 94 6.11 8.50 -5.50
N LEU A 95 7.10 8.46 -4.60
CA LEU A 95 8.27 9.33 -4.68
C LEU A 95 9.15 9.02 -5.90
N HIS A 96 9.44 7.74 -6.13
CA HIS A 96 10.49 7.32 -7.07
C HIS A 96 9.98 6.90 -8.45
N ALA A 97 8.68 6.60 -8.59
CA ALA A 97 8.14 6.01 -9.83
C ALA A 97 6.72 6.47 -10.18
N TYR A 98 6.23 7.59 -9.64
CA TYR A 98 4.85 8.04 -9.88
C TYR A 98 4.51 8.16 -11.38
N GLU A 99 5.35 8.84 -12.16
CA GLU A 99 5.08 9.08 -13.58
C GLU A 99 5.06 7.78 -14.39
N SER A 100 6.05 6.92 -14.18
CA SER A 100 6.18 5.66 -14.91
C SER A 100 5.07 4.67 -14.55
N LEU A 101 4.72 4.56 -13.27
CA LEU A 101 3.61 3.69 -12.81
C LEU A 101 2.24 4.24 -13.25
N SER A 102 2.04 5.55 -13.24
CA SER A 102 0.78 6.16 -13.72
C SER A 102 0.60 5.95 -15.22
N ARG A 103 1.67 6.13 -16.00
CA ARG A 103 1.65 5.85 -17.45
C ARG A 103 1.35 4.38 -17.74
N LEU A 104 2.01 3.47 -17.03
CA LEU A 104 1.78 2.04 -17.17
C LEU A 104 0.34 1.66 -16.81
N ALA A 105 -0.20 2.20 -15.72
CA ALA A 105 -1.59 1.98 -15.34
C ALA A 105 -2.55 2.42 -16.45
N ALA A 106 -2.33 3.60 -17.04
CA ALA A 106 -3.14 4.08 -18.16
C ALA A 106 -3.03 3.18 -19.40
N GLN A 107 -1.83 2.68 -19.73
CA GLN A 107 -1.61 1.77 -20.86
C GLN A 107 -2.36 0.44 -20.71
N HIS A 108 -2.52 -0.06 -19.49
CA HIS A 108 -3.24 -1.30 -19.19
C HIS A 108 -4.72 -1.09 -18.84
N GLU A 109 -5.24 0.15 -18.96
CA GLU A 109 -6.59 0.52 -18.53
C GLU A 109 -6.85 0.19 -17.04
N ARG A 110 -5.82 0.32 -16.20
CA ARG A 110 -5.85 0.11 -14.76
C ARG A 110 -5.62 1.40 -13.99
N ARG A 111 -5.82 1.32 -12.67
CA ARG A 111 -5.67 2.46 -11.75
C ARG A 111 -4.47 2.21 -10.86
N PHE A 112 -3.66 3.24 -10.69
CA PHE A 112 -2.64 3.34 -9.65
C PHE A 112 -3.11 4.36 -8.60
N LEU A 113 -3.45 3.88 -7.40
CA LEU A 113 -4.01 4.68 -6.31
C LEU A 113 -3.11 4.63 -5.08
N PHE A 114 -3.04 5.73 -4.34
CA PHE A 114 -2.07 5.90 -3.26
C PHE A 114 -2.57 6.85 -2.16
N GLU A 115 -3.88 6.84 -1.90
CA GLU A 115 -4.52 7.75 -0.94
C GLU A 115 -3.80 7.72 0.42
N SER A 116 -3.61 6.53 0.97
CA SER A 116 -3.00 6.34 2.28
C SER A 116 -1.50 6.59 2.36
N SER A 117 -0.86 7.02 1.26
CA SER A 117 0.53 7.48 1.31
C SER A 117 0.67 8.87 1.95
N VAL A 118 -0.40 9.68 2.02
CA VAL A 118 -0.39 11.00 2.62
C VAL A 118 -1.63 11.19 3.49
N MET A 119 -1.45 11.50 4.78
CA MET A 119 -2.53 11.68 5.76
C MET A 119 -3.46 10.46 5.95
N ASP A 120 -2.94 9.25 5.74
CA ASP A 120 -3.60 7.96 6.01
C ASP A 120 -5.02 7.81 5.42
N GLY A 121 -6.05 8.17 6.18
CA GLY A 121 -7.46 8.04 5.78
C GLY A 121 -8.10 9.35 5.32
N VAL A 122 -7.39 10.49 5.40
CA VAL A 122 -7.94 11.78 4.98
C VAL A 122 -7.96 11.86 3.45
N PRO A 123 -9.09 12.18 2.82
CA PRO A 123 -9.20 12.23 1.37
C PRO A 123 -8.45 13.46 0.83
N ILE A 124 -7.20 13.26 0.40
CA ILE A 124 -6.37 14.28 -0.22
C ILE A 124 -6.43 14.15 -1.73
N PHE A 125 -6.19 12.97 -2.29
CA PHE A 125 -6.11 12.78 -3.73
C PHE A 125 -7.48 12.60 -4.36
N SER A 126 -8.33 11.75 -3.78
CA SER A 126 -9.71 11.52 -4.21
C SER A 126 -10.58 12.78 -4.15
N LEU A 127 -10.36 13.66 -3.17
CA LEU A 127 -11.06 14.95 -3.08
C LEU A 127 -10.90 15.75 -4.38
N PHE A 128 -9.67 15.95 -4.85
CA PHE A 128 -9.43 16.73 -6.07
C PHE A 128 -9.78 15.95 -7.34
N ARG A 129 -9.52 14.64 -7.37
CA ARG A 129 -9.76 13.81 -8.57
C ARG A 129 -11.24 13.58 -8.86
N GLU A 130 -12.05 13.42 -7.82
CA GLU A 130 -13.42 12.92 -7.95
C GLU A 130 -14.48 13.96 -7.54
N ASN A 131 -14.18 14.83 -6.57
CA ASN A 131 -15.19 15.72 -5.98
C ASN A 131 -15.07 17.18 -6.44
N LEU A 132 -13.90 17.61 -6.92
CA LEU A 132 -13.65 19.01 -7.30
C LEU A 132 -13.17 19.17 -8.76
N PRO A 133 -13.81 18.53 -9.78
CA PRO A 133 -13.30 18.48 -11.14
C PRO A 133 -13.25 19.85 -11.86
N ALA A 134 -14.01 20.83 -11.38
CA ALA A 134 -14.06 22.19 -11.94
C ALA A 134 -13.14 23.19 -11.19
N ILE A 135 -12.43 22.74 -10.17
CA ILE A 135 -11.57 23.61 -9.36
C ILE A 135 -10.13 23.55 -9.85
N ARG A 136 -9.49 24.72 -9.92
CA ARG A 136 -8.06 24.84 -10.12
C ARG A 136 -7.35 24.93 -8.76
N LEU A 137 -6.62 23.90 -8.39
CA LEU A 137 -5.80 23.90 -7.17
C LEU A 137 -4.60 24.85 -7.35
N HIS A 138 -4.51 25.87 -6.52
CA HIS A 138 -3.36 26.79 -6.49
C HIS A 138 -2.29 26.38 -5.47
N GLY A 139 -2.69 25.72 -4.40
CA GLY A 139 -1.79 25.27 -3.33
C GLY A 139 -2.58 24.70 -2.16
N PHE A 140 -1.88 24.06 -1.23
CA PHE A 140 -2.43 23.56 0.02
C PHE A 140 -1.37 23.66 1.12
N HIS A 141 -1.81 23.73 2.37
CA HIS A 141 -0.93 23.71 3.54
C HIS A 141 -1.52 22.77 4.59
N GLY A 142 -0.67 22.11 5.38
CA GLY A 142 -1.11 21.20 6.42
C GLY A 142 0.05 20.56 7.16
N ILE A 143 -0.26 19.98 8.33
CA ILE A 143 0.67 19.18 9.11
C ILE A 143 0.59 17.74 8.61
N LEU A 144 1.64 17.29 7.90
CA LEU A 144 1.64 16.01 7.18
C LEU A 144 2.55 14.95 7.83
N ASN A 145 3.23 15.31 8.92
CA ASN A 145 4.07 14.41 9.69
C ASN A 145 3.65 14.46 11.17
N SER A 146 2.94 13.41 11.60
CA SER A 146 2.39 13.32 12.95
C SER A 146 3.49 13.18 14.00
N THR A 147 4.47 12.29 13.82
CA THR A 147 5.55 12.05 14.79
C THR A 147 6.36 13.32 15.05
N THR A 148 6.79 14.03 14.01
CA THR A 148 7.50 15.31 14.17
C THR A 148 6.63 16.34 14.90
N ASN A 149 5.34 16.40 14.60
CA ASN A 149 4.43 17.31 15.30
C ASN A 149 4.32 16.95 16.79
N VAL A 150 4.17 15.67 17.14
CA VAL A 150 4.15 15.21 18.55
C VAL A 150 5.45 15.57 19.26
N VAL A 151 6.61 15.35 18.61
CA VAL A 151 7.91 15.68 19.20
C VAL A 151 8.05 17.18 19.46
N ILE A 152 7.73 18.02 18.47
CA ILE A 152 7.82 19.48 18.61
C ILE A 152 6.85 19.99 19.68
N THR A 153 5.59 19.51 19.69
CA THR A 153 4.61 19.87 20.73
C THR A 153 5.08 19.46 22.12
N GLY A 154 5.68 18.27 22.28
CA GLY A 154 6.25 17.85 23.56
C GLY A 154 7.37 18.78 24.04
N MET A 155 8.24 19.22 23.13
CA MET A 155 9.30 20.17 23.45
C MET A 155 8.75 21.56 23.81
N GLU A 156 7.70 22.02 23.13
CA GLU A 156 6.98 23.26 23.48
C GLU A 156 6.31 23.17 24.86
N GLU A 157 5.84 21.99 25.26
CA GLU A 157 5.29 21.68 26.59
C GLU A 157 6.39 21.60 27.69
N GLY A 158 7.67 21.76 27.32
CA GLY A 158 8.81 21.78 28.24
C GLY A 158 9.53 20.44 28.40
N LEU A 159 9.16 19.40 27.64
CA LEU A 159 9.88 18.12 27.63
C LEU A 159 11.22 18.26 26.88
N THR A 160 12.17 17.40 27.21
CA THR A 160 13.36 17.20 26.39
C THR A 160 13.01 16.52 25.07
N PHE A 161 13.93 16.59 24.09
CA PHE A 161 13.79 15.84 22.84
C PHE A 161 13.60 14.34 23.09
N ASP A 162 14.39 13.74 23.98
CA ASP A 162 14.35 12.30 24.26
C ASP A 162 13.02 11.88 24.92
N GLU A 163 12.47 12.69 25.82
CA GLU A 163 11.15 12.44 26.42
C GLU A 163 10.04 12.55 25.37
N SER A 164 10.10 13.55 24.51
CA SER A 164 9.13 13.77 23.44
C SER A 164 9.18 12.64 22.41
N LEU A 165 10.38 12.16 22.07
CA LEU A 165 10.59 11.04 21.16
C LEU A 165 10.06 9.72 21.72
N LYS A 166 10.20 9.48 23.03
CA LYS A 166 9.64 8.27 23.68
C LYS A 166 8.12 8.25 23.73
N ARG A 167 7.47 9.42 23.70
CA ARG A 167 6.01 9.57 23.70
C ARG A 167 5.41 9.35 22.31
N ALA A 168 6.18 9.60 21.25
CA ALA A 168 5.74 9.53 19.85
C ALA A 168 5.79 8.11 19.29
#